data_AF-A0A2V7KT59-F1
#
_entry.id   AF-A0A2V7KT59-F1
#
_cell.length_a   1.000
_cell.length_b   1.000
_cell.length_c   1.000
_cell.angle_alpha   90.00
_cell.angle_beta   90.00
_cell.angle_gamma   90.00
#
_symmetry.space_group_name_H-M   'P 1'
#
loop_
_entity.id
_entity.type
_entity.pdbx_description
1 polymer ?
#
loop_
_entity_poly.entity_id
_entity_poly.type
_entity_poly.pdbx_seq_one_letter_code
_entity_poly.pdbx_strand_id
1 'polypeptide(L)'
;MQKHALLTLCALALGCDALPKFQLQLQSEIQREFHVTNAMVMIVDTNMLVAIFDDAHAADEGKALAAFQEQVAQYAVTHYQRSKLRMVAVMVGRATRRGSDREPLATVFVPEYHPDGTVRLAVMPSRRAMPRPAERTP
;
A
#
# COMPACT_ATOMS: atom_id res chain seq x y z
N MET A 1 1.10 -39.70 -33.93
CA MET A 1 2.12 -39.44 -32.89
C MET A 1 1.98 -37.98 -32.45
N GLN A 2 1.51 -37.74 -31.22
CA GLN A 2 1.08 -36.45 -30.70
C GLN A 2 1.98 -36.10 -29.51
N LYS A 3 2.98 -35.22 -29.71
CA LYS A 3 4.06 -34.92 -28.74
C LYS A 3 4.22 -33.42 -28.42
N HIS A 4 3.14 -32.63 -28.43
CA HIS A 4 3.25 -31.17 -28.21
C HIS A 4 2.39 -30.59 -27.07
N ALA A 5 1.72 -31.43 -26.26
CA ALA A 5 0.81 -30.94 -25.23
C ALA A 5 1.44 -30.62 -23.86
N LEU A 6 2.74 -30.92 -23.64
CA LEU A 6 3.32 -30.86 -22.28
C LEU A 6 4.05 -29.54 -21.94
N LEU A 7 4.29 -28.65 -22.91
CA LEU A 7 5.10 -27.44 -22.69
C LEU A 7 4.30 -26.22 -22.20
N THR A 8 2.97 -26.23 -22.33
CA THR A 8 2.12 -25.08 -21.96
C THR A 8 1.72 -25.05 -20.49
N LEU A 9 1.86 -26.15 -19.74
CA LEU A 9 1.47 -26.20 -18.31
C LEU A 9 2.54 -25.64 -17.35
N CYS A 10 3.82 -25.60 -17.71
CA CYS A 10 4.88 -25.11 -16.82
C CYS A 10 4.99 -23.58 -16.74
N ALA A 11 4.41 -22.83 -17.71
CA ALA A 11 4.48 -21.37 -17.71
C ALA A 11 3.54 -20.72 -16.69
N LEU A 12 2.47 -21.41 -16.27
CA LEU A 12 1.48 -20.88 -15.32
C LEU A 12 1.91 -21.03 -13.85
N ALA A 13 2.75 -22.02 -13.54
CA ALA A 13 3.26 -22.23 -12.17
C ALA A 13 4.28 -21.16 -11.74
N LEU A 14 4.99 -20.54 -12.68
CA LEU A 14 5.99 -19.50 -12.40
C LEU A 14 5.38 -18.15 -12.00
N GLY A 15 4.09 -17.93 -12.27
CA GLY A 15 3.37 -16.68 -11.96
C GLY A 15 2.88 -16.58 -10.52
N CYS A 16 2.68 -17.71 -9.83
CA CYS A 16 2.17 -17.76 -8.46
C CYS A 16 3.27 -17.53 -7.40
N ASP A 17 4.50 -18.01 -7.63
CA ASP A 17 5.62 -17.88 -6.69
C ASP A 17 6.28 -16.50 -6.65
N ALA A 18 5.99 -15.64 -7.64
CA ALA A 18 6.59 -14.32 -7.73
C ALA A 18 5.93 -13.31 -6.78
N LEU A 19 4.62 -13.47 -6.47
CA LEU A 19 3.89 -12.49 -5.65
C LEU A 19 4.43 -12.37 -4.22
N PRO A 20 4.68 -13.47 -3.49
CA PRO A 20 5.25 -13.37 -2.13
C PRO A 20 6.66 -12.77 -2.14
N LYS A 21 7.47 -13.06 -3.16
CA LYS A 21 8.85 -12.55 -3.27
C LYS A 21 8.89 -11.03 -3.44
N PHE A 22 8.07 -10.48 -4.34
CA PHE A 22 7.99 -9.03 -4.53
C PHE A 22 7.45 -8.31 -3.31
N GLN A 23 6.46 -8.88 -2.63
CA GLN A 23 5.92 -8.31 -1.40
C GLN A 23 6.98 -8.23 -0.29
N LEU A 24 7.75 -9.29 -0.09
CA LEU A 24 8.83 -9.34 0.89
C LEU A 24 9.99 -8.40 0.53
N GLN A 25 10.33 -8.30 -0.75
CA GLN A 25 11.36 -7.38 -1.23
C GLN A 25 10.95 -5.92 -0.96
N LEU A 26 9.75 -5.52 -1.41
CA LEU A 26 9.27 -4.15 -1.21
C LEU A 26 9.12 -3.81 0.28
N GLN A 27 8.72 -4.78 1.10
CA GLN A 27 8.70 -4.63 2.55
C GLN A 27 10.10 -4.32 3.11
N SER A 28 11.12 -5.10 2.71
CA SER A 28 12.50 -4.88 3.16
C SER A 28 13.06 -3.54 2.68
N GLU A 29 12.71 -3.13 1.46
CA GLU A 29 13.12 -1.84 0.89
C GLU A 29 12.51 -0.67 1.67
N ILE A 30 11.20 -0.73 1.97
CA ILE A 30 10.52 0.28 2.80
C ILE A 30 11.13 0.36 4.21
N GLN A 31 11.41 -0.78 4.84
CA GLN A 31 12.05 -0.80 6.16
C GLN A 31 13.41 -0.10 6.14
N ARG A 32 14.20 -0.36 5.11
CA ARG A 32 15.53 0.22 4.94
C ARG A 32 15.47 1.71 4.62
N GLU A 33 14.61 2.12 3.69
CA GLU A 33 14.49 3.51 3.24
C GLU A 33 14.04 4.42 4.39
N PHE A 34 12.98 4.01 5.09
CA PHE A 34 12.35 4.82 6.13
C PHE A 34 12.89 4.57 7.53
N HIS A 35 13.92 3.73 7.67
CA HIS A 35 14.56 3.40 8.94
C HIS A 35 13.55 2.88 9.99
N VAL A 36 12.51 2.16 9.54
CA VAL A 36 11.47 1.60 10.41
C VAL A 36 11.77 0.14 10.71
N THR A 37 11.57 -0.26 11.97
CA THR A 37 11.92 -1.61 12.42
C THR A 37 10.94 -2.68 11.93
N ASN A 38 9.66 -2.32 11.81
CA ASN A 38 8.63 -3.26 11.44
C ASN A 38 7.65 -2.62 10.46
N ALA A 39 7.58 -3.22 9.28
CA ALA A 39 6.61 -2.89 8.25
C ALA A 39 6.05 -4.17 7.66
N MET A 40 4.79 -4.13 7.27
CA MET A 40 4.09 -5.20 6.55
C MET A 40 3.54 -4.60 5.26
N VAL A 41 3.85 -5.25 4.14
CA VAL A 41 3.26 -4.93 2.84
C VAL A 41 2.29 -6.06 2.50
N MET A 42 1.10 -5.72 2.01
CA MET A 42 0.13 -6.68 1.49
C MET A 42 -0.41 -6.16 0.16
N ILE A 43 -0.49 -7.04 -0.83
CA ILE A 43 -0.98 -6.68 -2.17
C ILE A 43 -2.17 -7.58 -2.50
N VAL A 44 -3.31 -6.95 -2.79
CA VAL A 44 -4.54 -7.62 -3.20
C VAL A 44 -4.97 -7.01 -4.53
N ASP A 45 -4.90 -7.82 -5.59
CA ASP A 45 -5.06 -7.39 -6.98
C ASP A 45 -4.10 -6.25 -7.36
N THR A 46 -4.65 -5.04 -7.46
CA THR A 46 -3.93 -3.80 -7.80
C THR A 46 -3.98 -2.79 -6.65
N ASN A 47 -4.37 -3.22 -5.45
CA ASN A 47 -4.41 -2.41 -4.25
C ASN A 47 -3.30 -2.87 -3.30
N MET A 48 -2.62 -1.90 -2.68
CA MET A 48 -1.56 -2.18 -1.72
C MET A 48 -1.93 -1.61 -0.36
N LEU A 49 -1.61 -2.37 0.69
CA LEU A 49 -1.61 -1.93 2.07
C LEU A 49 -0.18 -1.95 2.57
N VAL A 50 0.26 -0.82 3.14
CA VAL A 50 1.52 -0.69 3.87
C VAL A 50 1.20 -0.35 5.32
N ALA A 51 1.53 -1.27 6.22
CA ALA A 51 1.42 -1.07 7.65
C ALA A 51 2.80 -0.86 8.24
N ILE A 52 3.01 0.25 8.92
CA ILE A 52 4.26 0.55 9.62
C ILE A 52 3.97 0.51 11.12
N PHE A 53 4.79 -0.22 11.86
CA PHE A 53 4.73 -0.30 13.30
C PHE A 53 5.99 0.37 13.85
N ASP A 54 5.87 1.65 14.16
CA ASP A 54 6.99 2.49 14.59
C ASP A 54 6.50 3.53 15.61
N ASP A 55 7.11 3.54 16.79
CA ASP A 55 6.65 4.39 17.90
C ASP A 55 6.95 5.87 17.67
N ALA A 56 8.01 6.21 16.94
CA ALA A 56 8.38 7.60 16.67
C ALA A 56 7.39 8.24 15.69
N HIS A 57 7.19 7.63 14.52
CA HIS A 57 6.25 8.14 13.53
C HIS A 57 4.78 8.00 13.98
N ALA A 58 4.44 7.01 14.82
CA ALA A 58 3.10 6.91 15.41
C ALA A 58 2.86 7.87 16.58
N ALA A 59 3.89 8.58 17.06
CA ALA A 59 3.74 9.72 17.97
C ALA A 59 3.48 11.03 17.21
N ASP A 60 3.79 11.08 15.92
CA ASP A 60 3.46 12.23 15.07
C ASP A 60 1.95 12.33 14.84
N GLU A 61 1.46 13.57 14.76
CA GLU A 61 0.05 13.87 14.49
C GLU A 61 -0.11 14.87 13.34
N GLY A 62 -1.30 14.87 12.73
CA GLY A 62 -1.67 15.85 11.72
C GLY A 62 -0.78 15.82 10.48
N LYS A 63 -0.10 16.94 10.20
CA LYS A 63 0.65 17.14 8.95
C LYS A 63 1.92 16.31 8.84
N ALA A 64 2.63 16.08 9.95
CA ALA A 64 3.87 15.32 9.95
C ALA A 64 3.62 13.84 9.60
N LEU A 65 2.62 13.25 10.28
CA LEU A 65 2.17 11.90 9.98
C LEU A 65 1.67 11.76 8.53
N ALA A 66 0.87 12.71 8.05
CA ALA A 66 0.36 12.68 6.68
C ALA A 66 1.48 12.75 5.63
N ALA A 67 2.50 13.60 5.85
CA ALA A 67 3.65 13.71 4.95
C ALA A 67 4.47 12.42 4.91
N PHE A 68 4.69 11.78 6.07
CA PHE A 68 5.36 10.49 6.13
C PHE A 68 4.58 9.40 5.39
N GLN A 69 3.26 9.32 5.60
CA GLN A 69 2.39 8.38 4.88
C GLN A 69 2.43 8.60 3.36
N GLU A 70 2.47 9.86 2.92
CA GLU A 70 2.59 10.21 1.49
C GLU A 70 3.94 9.78 0.91
N GLN A 71 5.05 10.00 1.63
CA GLN A 71 6.38 9.55 1.20
C GLN A 71 6.44 8.03 1.03
N VAL A 72 5.86 7.28 1.98
CA VAL A 72 5.77 5.82 1.90
C VAL A 72 4.93 5.38 0.70
N ALA A 73 3.79 6.03 0.47
CA ALA A 73 2.94 5.73 -0.69
C ALA A 73 3.67 6.03 -2.01
N GLN A 74 4.38 7.15 -2.09
CA GLN A 74 5.13 7.55 -3.27
C GLN A 74 6.24 6.54 -3.57
N TYR A 75 6.97 6.12 -2.54
CA TYR A 75 7.98 5.09 -2.65
C TYR A 75 7.38 3.78 -3.17
N ALA A 76 6.28 3.32 -2.57
CA ALA A 76 5.60 2.09 -2.95
C ALA A 76 5.16 2.08 -4.41
N VAL A 77 4.57 3.17 -4.91
CA VAL A 77 4.14 3.25 -6.31
C VAL A 77 5.32 3.31 -7.28
N THR A 78 6.41 3.96 -6.88
CA THR A 78 7.59 4.13 -7.72
C THR A 78 8.39 2.84 -7.86
N HIS A 79 8.45 2.03 -6.79
CA HIS A 79 9.27 0.81 -6.74
C HIS A 79 8.48 -0.47 -7.02
N TYR A 80 7.14 -0.42 -7.03
CA TYR A 80 6.33 -1.57 -7.41
C TYR A 80 6.26 -1.74 -8.94
N GLN A 81 7.07 -2.66 -9.47
CA GLN A 81 7.27 -2.83 -10.92
C GLN A 81 6.31 -3.82 -11.61
N ARG A 82 5.46 -4.54 -10.86
CA ARG A 82 4.65 -5.62 -11.43
C ARG A 82 3.42 -5.14 -12.18
N SER A 83 2.72 -4.14 -11.65
CA SER A 83 1.51 -3.57 -12.26
C SER A 83 1.25 -2.16 -11.74
N LYS A 84 0.44 -1.38 -12.45
CA LYS A 84 -0.04 -0.11 -11.92
C LYS A 84 -0.95 -0.34 -10.71
N LEU A 85 -0.65 0.29 -9.59
CA LEU A 85 -1.48 0.27 -8.39
C LEU A 85 -2.65 1.22 -8.58
N ARG A 86 -3.85 0.76 -8.25
CA ARG A 86 -5.06 1.58 -8.22
C ARG A 86 -5.15 2.38 -6.92
N MET A 87 -4.70 1.79 -5.82
CA MET A 87 -4.73 2.41 -4.50
C MET A 87 -3.56 1.93 -3.64
N VAL A 88 -3.07 2.82 -2.79
CA VAL A 88 -2.10 2.50 -1.73
C VAL A 88 -2.66 3.03 -0.42
N ALA A 89 -2.97 2.13 0.51
CA ALA A 89 -3.35 2.48 1.87
C ALA A 89 -2.10 2.42 2.77
N VAL A 90 -1.80 3.51 3.47
CA VAL A 90 -0.69 3.56 4.43
C VAL A 90 -1.23 3.79 5.82
N MET A 91 -0.87 2.91 6.76
CA MET A 91 -1.17 3.06 8.17
C MET A 91 0.11 3.02 9.00
N VAL A 92 0.15 3.84 10.04
CA VAL A 92 1.28 3.91 10.98
C VAL A 92 0.71 3.73 12.38
N GLY A 93 1.14 2.66 13.04
CA GLY A 93 0.74 2.31 14.40
C GLY A 93 1.94 2.19 15.32
N ARG A 94 1.69 2.18 16.63
CA ARG A 94 2.75 1.98 17.62
C ARG A 94 3.17 0.51 17.67
N ALA A 95 4.47 0.26 17.62
CA ALA A 95 5.04 -1.07 17.79
C ALA A 95 4.81 -1.62 19.20
N THR A 96 4.85 -0.76 20.23
CA THR A 96 4.69 -1.13 21.64
C THR A 96 3.24 -1.38 22.06
N ARG A 97 2.26 -0.99 21.23
CA ARG A 97 0.83 -1.05 21.59
C ARG A 97 0.06 -2.00 20.67
N ARG A 98 0.32 -3.30 20.80
CA ARG A 98 -0.56 -4.33 20.20
C ARG A 98 -1.91 -4.31 20.95
N GLY A 99 -2.96 -3.78 20.32
CA GLY A 99 -4.35 -3.90 20.80
C GLY A 99 -4.98 -2.65 21.45
N SER A 100 -4.57 -1.43 21.11
CA SER A 100 -5.33 -0.24 21.56
C SER A 100 -6.67 -0.10 20.82
N ASP A 101 -7.73 0.31 21.54
CA ASP A 101 -9.12 0.54 21.06
C ASP A 101 -9.27 1.47 19.84
N ARG A 102 -8.20 2.16 19.44
CA ARG A 102 -8.19 3.02 18.26
C ARG A 102 -7.25 2.43 17.22
N GLU A 103 -7.81 1.69 16.27
CA GLU A 103 -7.06 1.24 15.09
C GLU A 103 -6.46 2.47 14.38
N PRO A 104 -5.17 2.41 13.98
CA PRO A 104 -4.56 3.48 13.21
C PRO A 104 -5.33 3.64 11.90
N LEU A 105 -5.81 4.86 11.64
CA LEU A 105 -6.54 5.16 10.42
C LEU A 105 -5.59 5.11 9.23
N ALA A 106 -5.89 4.27 8.25
CA ALA A 106 -5.16 4.25 7.00
C ALA A 106 -5.50 5.50 6.17
N THR A 107 -4.47 6.15 5.64
CA THR A 107 -4.61 7.16 4.60
C THR A 107 -4.52 6.45 3.25
N VAL A 108 -5.52 6.68 2.39
CA VAL A 108 -5.59 6.03 1.08
C VAL A 108 -5.16 7.01 0.02
N PHE A 109 -4.16 6.62 -0.76
CA PHE A 109 -3.63 7.37 -1.90
C PHE A 109 -4.04 6.69 -3.19
N VAL A 110 -4.45 7.50 -4.18
CA VAL A 110 -4.80 7.08 -5.53
C VAL A 110 -3.70 7.58 -6.47
N PRO A 111 -2.94 6.68 -7.11
CA PRO A 111 -1.90 7.09 -8.03
C PRO A 111 -2.45 7.57 -9.37
N GLU A 112 -1.97 8.72 -9.82
CA GLU A 112 -2.22 9.31 -11.14
C GLU A 112 -0.97 9.13 -12.00
N TYR A 113 -1.04 8.20 -12.94
CA TYR A 113 0.09 7.87 -13.83
C TYR A 113 0.08 8.78 -15.06
N HIS A 114 1.15 9.54 -15.26
CA HIS A 114 1.31 10.42 -16.40
C HIS A 114 2.05 9.73 -17.56
N PRO A 115 1.86 10.18 -18.82
CA PRO A 115 2.56 9.63 -19.99
C PRO A 115 4.08 9.79 -19.95
N ASP A 116 4.59 10.77 -19.21
CA ASP A 116 6.02 11.04 -19.02
C ASP A 116 6.69 10.09 -18.01
N GLY A 117 5.94 9.15 -17.44
CA GLY A 117 6.42 8.20 -16.45
C GLY A 117 6.37 8.71 -15.01
N THR A 118 5.95 9.96 -14.79
CA THR A 118 5.74 10.49 -13.44
C THR A 118 4.45 9.96 -12.82
N VAL A 119 4.42 9.95 -11.49
CA VAL A 119 3.25 9.55 -10.71
C VAL A 119 2.96 10.64 -9.69
N ARG A 120 1.71 11.10 -9.67
CA ARG A 120 1.19 11.97 -8.62
C ARG A 120 0.26 11.17 -7.70
N LEU A 121 0.16 11.57 -6.44
CA LEU A 121 -0.75 10.95 -5.49
C LEU A 121 -1.89 11.89 -5.15
N ALA A 122 -3.12 11.40 -5.31
CA ALA A 122 -4.30 12.04 -4.77
C ALA A 122 -4.70 11.35 -3.46
N VAL A 123 -4.97 12.12 -2.41
CA VAL A 123 -5.48 11.57 -1.14
C VAL A 123 -6.98 11.32 -1.30
N MET A 124 -7.43 10.09 -1.07
CA MET A 124 -8.85 9.78 -1.01
C MET A 124 -9.40 10.30 0.32
N PRO A 125 -10.40 11.20 0.31
CA PRO A 125 -10.99 11.69 1.54
C PRO A 125 -11.59 10.52 2.32
N SER A 126 -11.26 10.41 3.60
CA SER A 126 -11.83 9.39 4.46
C SER A 126 -13.36 9.51 4.45
N ARG A 127 -14.11 8.42 4.27
CA ARG A 127 -15.59 8.44 4.23
C ARG A 127 -16.24 9.09 5.48
N ARG A 128 -15.50 9.22 6.59
CA ARG A 128 -15.95 9.97 7.77
C ARG A 128 -16.04 11.49 7.57
N ALA A 129 -15.38 12.04 6.54
CA ALA A 129 -15.37 13.47 6.22
C ALA A 129 -16.38 13.85 5.11
N MET A 130 -17.08 12.89 4.53
CA MET A 130 -18.18 13.20 3.59
C MET A 130 -19.43 13.57 4.39
N PRO A 131 -19.99 14.79 4.23
CA PRO A 131 -21.32 15.06 4.75
C PRO A 131 -22.28 14.05 4.14
N ARG A 132 -23.03 13.33 4.99
CA ARG A 132 -24.13 12.48 4.50
C ARG A 132 -25.07 13.38 3.68
N PRO A 133 -25.58 12.92 2.53
CA PRO A 133 -26.63 13.64 1.83
C PRO A 133 -27.74 13.92 2.84
N ALA A 134 -28.09 15.19 3.02
CA ALA A 134 -29.23 15.55 3.85
C ALA A 134 -30.44 14.82 3.27
N GLU A 135 -31.05 13.93 4.05
CA GLU A 135 -32.36 13.40 3.74
C GLU A 135 -33.27 14.60 3.54
N ARG A 136 -33.74 14.80 2.31
CA ARG A 136 -34.86 15.70 2.05
C ARG A 136 -36.07 15.03 2.67
N THR A 137 -36.41 15.42 3.88
CA THR A 137 -37.68 15.07 4.50
C THR A 137 -38.80 15.62 3.60
N PRO A 138 -39.82 14.80 3.28
CA PRO A 138 -41.00 15.24 2.53
C PRO A 138 -41.83 16.28 3.28
#